data_AF-A0A9E1ZCH5-F1
#
_entry.id   AF-A0A9E1ZCH5-F1
#
_cell.length_a   1.000
_cell.length_b   1.000
_cell.length_c   1.000
_cell.angle_alpha   90.00
_cell.angle_beta   90.00
_cell.angle_gamma   90.00
#
_symmetry.space_group_name_H-M   'P 1'
#
loop_
_entity.id
_entity.type
_entity.pdbx_description
1 polymer ?
#
loop_
_entity_poly.entity_id
_entity_poly.type
_entity_poly.pdbx_seq_one_letter_code
_entity_poly.pdbx_strand_id
1 'polypeptide(L)'
;MNEQYSVLFVIPPELHYIESNVSQKIEAGREFRQKLGILSVAGYAREKTSAKIQILDCLAEGIGLDELTNIIKNERPDLVRFSVLTFNVLDCMEASRTIQAASPNTRICMGGFHPTIYPSETLNLTEPDYIVVGDGEVTFSELVNELAKEKGGTDYSLGNIDGLGWKDSNGKNILNNPRAMVSREEYNSFGLPEGLRKTYDWYLSNVANAAGK
;
A
#
# COMPACT_ATOMS: atom_id res chain seq x y z
N MET A 1 -8.14 -1.90 28.18
CA MET A 1 -8.35 -0.95 27.06
C MET A 1 -7.86 -1.68 25.82
N ASN A 2 -8.74 -2.01 24.87
CA ASN A 2 -8.27 -2.61 23.62
C ASN A 2 -7.55 -1.51 22.84
N GLU A 3 -6.26 -1.69 22.57
CA GLU A 3 -5.51 -0.79 21.71
C GLU A 3 -6.12 -0.77 20.31
N GLN A 4 -6.35 0.45 19.80
CA GLN A 4 -6.83 0.69 18.44
C GLN A 4 -5.86 0.06 17.43
N TYR A 5 -6.38 -0.63 16.40
CA TYR A 5 -5.55 -1.17 15.33
C TYR A 5 -4.81 -0.03 14.62
N SER A 6 -3.52 -0.19 14.36
CA SER A 6 -2.64 0.87 13.87
C SER A 6 -2.03 0.48 12.52
N VAL A 7 -2.07 1.43 11.59
CA VAL A 7 -1.58 1.23 10.23
C VAL A 7 -0.63 2.36 9.87
N LEU A 8 0.58 1.99 9.44
CA LEU A 8 1.58 2.93 8.95
C LEU A 8 1.76 2.75 7.44
N PHE A 9 1.41 3.77 6.67
CA PHE A 9 1.67 3.82 5.25
C PHE A 9 3.09 4.32 5.04
N VAL A 10 3.95 3.51 4.45
CA VAL A 10 5.37 3.87 4.27
C VAL A 10 5.64 4.09 2.80
N ILE A 11 6.19 5.27 2.50
CA ILE A 11 6.95 5.49 1.27
C ILE A 11 8.40 5.21 1.63
N PRO A 12 9.03 4.17 1.04
CA PRO A 12 10.34 3.72 1.49
C PRO A 12 11.43 4.76 1.17
N PRO A 13 12.59 4.68 1.85
CA PRO A 13 13.79 5.38 1.41
C PRO A 13 14.16 4.94 -0.02
N GLU A 14 14.69 5.85 -0.82
CA GLU A 14 15.17 5.53 -2.17
C GLU A 14 16.61 5.02 -2.08
N LEU A 15 16.82 3.72 -2.30
CA LEU A 15 18.13 3.06 -2.17
C LEU A 15 18.64 2.57 -3.53
N HIS A 16 17.75 2.05 -4.36
CA HIS A 16 18.04 1.45 -5.66
C HIS A 16 17.47 2.31 -6.78
N TYR A 17 18.10 3.47 -7.00
CA TYR A 17 17.69 4.36 -8.08
C TYR A 17 18.18 3.84 -9.44
N ILE A 18 17.27 3.75 -10.41
CA ILE A 18 17.66 3.49 -11.81
C ILE A 18 18.10 4.82 -12.41
N GLU A 19 19.42 5.02 -12.50
CA GLU A 19 20.00 6.18 -13.15
C GLU A 19 19.79 6.12 -14.67
N SER A 20 19.25 7.20 -15.24
CA SER A 20 19.27 7.43 -16.68
C SER A 20 20.36 8.44 -16.99
N ASN A 21 21.13 8.22 -18.05
CA ASN A 21 22.20 9.13 -18.47
C ASN A 21 21.60 10.38 -19.16
N VAL A 22 20.97 11.25 -18.37
CA VAL A 22 20.34 12.50 -18.84
C VAL A 22 21.12 13.71 -18.31
N SER A 23 20.98 14.84 -18.99
CA SER A 23 21.69 16.06 -18.55
C SER A 23 21.28 16.47 -17.13
N GLN A 24 22.21 17.04 -16.36
CA GLN A 24 21.96 17.56 -15.00
C GLN A 24 20.77 18.52 -14.92
N LYS A 25 20.41 19.20 -16.02
CA LYS A 25 19.24 20.09 -16.09
C LYS A 25 17.91 19.34 -16.10
N ILE A 26 17.87 18.17 -16.74
CA ILE A 26 16.72 17.24 -16.71
C ILE A 26 16.67 16.54 -15.36
N GLU A 27 17.84 16.16 -14.82
CA GLU A 27 17.95 15.68 -13.45
C GLU A 27 17.63 16.73 -12.39
N ALA A 28 17.68 18.04 -12.68
CA ALA A 28 17.30 19.07 -11.71
C ALA A 28 15.79 19.34 -11.74
N GLY A 29 15.13 19.12 -12.88
CA GLY A 29 13.69 19.21 -13.06
C GLY A 29 12.96 17.90 -12.73
N ARG A 30 13.44 17.14 -11.74
CA ARG A 30 12.89 15.82 -11.40
C ARG A 30 11.40 15.94 -11.12
N GLU A 31 10.63 15.04 -11.72
CA GLU A 31 9.23 14.88 -11.33
C GLU A 31 9.18 14.35 -9.90
N PHE A 32 8.64 15.17 -9.00
CA PHE A 32 8.12 14.65 -7.74
C PHE A 32 6.93 13.76 -8.09
N ARG A 33 7.16 12.44 -8.10
CA ARG A 33 6.11 11.46 -8.47
C ARG A 33 4.99 11.58 -7.44
N GLN A 34 3.86 12.12 -7.90
CA GLN A 34 2.76 12.41 -7.00
C GLN A 34 2.27 11.09 -6.38
N LYS A 35 2.29 11.02 -5.05
CA LYS A 35 1.95 9.86 -4.25
C LYS A 35 0.43 9.65 -4.15
N LEU A 36 -0.30 9.91 -5.23
CA LEU A 36 -1.76 10.03 -5.20
C LEU A 36 -2.46 8.70 -4.86
N GLY A 37 -2.00 7.58 -5.43
CA GLY A 37 -2.60 6.27 -5.15
C GLY A 37 -2.40 5.82 -3.70
N ILE A 38 -1.22 6.05 -3.12
CA ILE A 38 -0.98 5.68 -1.71
C ILE A 38 -1.83 6.55 -0.78
N LEU A 39 -1.94 7.86 -1.07
CA LEU A 39 -2.73 8.82 -0.30
C LEU A 39 -4.24 8.61 -0.44
N SER A 40 -4.74 8.21 -1.61
CA SER A 40 -6.16 7.89 -1.84
C SER A 40 -6.62 6.77 -0.92
N VAL A 41 -5.90 5.65 -0.93
CA VAL A 41 -6.16 4.51 -0.05
C VAL A 41 -6.04 4.89 1.44
N ALA A 42 -5.08 5.74 1.80
CA ALA A 42 -4.94 6.21 3.18
C ALA A 42 -6.15 7.06 3.61
N GLY A 43 -6.61 7.96 2.74
CA GLY A 43 -7.78 8.80 2.98
C GLY A 43 -9.05 7.98 3.12
N TYR A 44 -9.29 7.04 2.21
CA TYR A 44 -10.45 6.16 2.27
C TYR A 44 -10.43 5.26 3.51
N ALA A 45 -9.27 4.68 3.86
CA ALA A 45 -9.14 3.86 5.07
C ALA A 45 -9.38 4.66 6.35
N ARG A 46 -8.98 5.94 6.41
CA ARG A 46 -9.30 6.83 7.54
C ARG A 46 -10.80 7.04 7.72
N GLU A 47 -11.55 7.05 6.62
CA GLU A 47 -13.00 7.25 6.64
C GLU A 47 -13.76 5.95 6.96
N LYS A 48 -13.30 4.81 6.44
CA LYS A 48 -14.04 3.54 6.49
C LYS A 48 -13.60 2.57 7.57
N THR A 49 -12.55 2.90 8.33
CA THR A 49 -12.05 2.03 9.39
C THR A 49 -11.92 2.82 10.70
N SER A 50 -11.93 2.10 11.82
CA SER A 50 -11.62 2.68 13.13
C SER A 50 -10.12 2.67 13.42
N ALA A 51 -9.27 2.30 12.46
CA ALA A 51 -7.83 2.17 12.67
C ALA A 51 -7.12 3.54 12.73
N LYS A 52 -6.02 3.61 13.47
CA LYS A 52 -5.12 4.76 13.48
C LYS A 52 -4.27 4.72 12.20
N ILE A 53 -4.54 5.62 11.25
CA ILE A 53 -3.84 5.67 9.95
C ILE A 53 -2.79 6.80 9.93
N GLN A 54 -1.52 6.41 9.91
CA GLN A 54 -0.37 7.31 9.76
C GLN A 54 0.30 7.12 8.40
N ILE A 55 1.04 8.15 7.96
CA ILE A 55 1.82 8.13 6.73
C ILE A 55 3.22 8.61 7.09
N LEU A 56 4.22 7.84 6.68
CA LEU A 56 5.64 8.17 6.80
C LEU A 56 6.22 8.28 5.41
N ASP A 57 6.68 9.47 5.05
CA ASP A 57 7.25 9.73 3.74
C ASP A 57 8.77 9.82 3.84
N CYS A 58 9.44 8.67 3.83
CA CYS A 58 10.89 8.64 4.08
C CYS A 58 11.67 9.46 3.06
N LEU A 59 11.23 9.48 1.81
CA LEU A 59 11.86 10.27 0.75
C LEU A 59 11.71 11.78 1.00
N ALA A 60 10.51 12.24 1.39
CA ALA A 60 10.27 13.66 1.65
C ALA A 60 10.93 14.13 2.96
N GLU A 61 11.03 13.26 3.94
CA GLU A 61 11.58 13.54 5.27
C GLU A 61 13.09 13.27 5.38
N GLY A 62 13.71 12.69 4.35
CA GLY A 62 15.15 12.38 4.34
C GLY A 62 15.54 11.22 5.26
N ILE A 63 14.60 10.32 5.54
CA ILE A 63 14.74 9.20 6.49
C ILE A 63 15.41 8.02 5.79
N GLY A 64 16.50 7.53 6.38
CA GLY A 64 17.17 6.30 5.98
C GLY A 64 16.67 5.05 6.73
N LEU A 65 17.22 3.88 6.39
CA LEU A 65 16.82 2.60 7.02
C LEU A 65 17.04 2.56 8.54
N ASP A 66 18.11 3.19 9.05
CA ASP A 66 18.40 3.23 10.49
C ASP A 66 17.35 4.03 11.28
N GLU A 67 16.91 5.16 10.71
CA GLU A 67 15.87 5.98 11.32
C GLU A 67 14.49 5.34 11.19
N LEU A 68 14.19 4.73 10.03
CA LEU A 68 12.99 3.90 9.86
C LEU A 68 12.94 2.78 10.91
N THR A 69 14.06 2.10 11.17
CA THR A 69 14.16 1.07 12.22
C THR A 69 13.76 1.62 13.59
N ASN A 70 14.26 2.80 13.95
CA ASN A 70 13.96 3.43 15.23
C ASN A 70 12.48 3.83 15.33
N ILE A 71 11.91 4.40 14.26
CA ILE A 71 10.48 4.74 14.19
C ILE A 71 9.64 3.48 14.40
N ILE A 72 9.93 2.39 13.69
CA ILE A 72 9.16 1.14 13.78
C ILE A 72 9.26 0.50 15.18
N LYS A 73 10.43 0.52 15.81
CA LYS A 73 10.61 0.01 17.19
C LYS A 73 9.79 0.78 18.22
N ASN A 74 9.62 2.09 18.00
CA ASN A 74 8.90 3.00 18.89
C ASN A 74 7.40 2.95 18.64
N GLU A 75 6.97 3.05 17.38
CA GLU A 75 5.55 3.10 17.01
C GLU A 75 4.87 1.72 17.03
N ARG A 76 5.60 0.66 16.65
CA ARG A 76 5.12 -0.73 16.59
C ARG A 76 3.75 -0.87 15.90
N PRO A 77 3.61 -0.44 14.63
CA PRO A 77 2.34 -0.53 13.92
C PRO A 77 1.91 -1.99 13.77
N ASP A 78 0.61 -2.24 13.79
CA ASP A 78 0.06 -3.59 13.56
C ASP A 78 0.21 -4.01 12.08
N LEU A 79 0.10 -3.03 11.18
CA LEU A 79 0.25 -3.22 9.74
C LEU A 79 1.06 -2.07 9.12
N VAL A 80 2.06 -2.42 8.32
CA VAL A 80 2.71 -1.50 7.38
C VAL A 80 2.16 -1.73 5.99
N ARG A 81 1.85 -0.65 5.27
CA ARG A 81 1.39 -0.71 3.89
C ARG A 81 2.29 0.08 2.94
N PHE A 82 2.70 -0.58 1.86
CA PHE A 82 3.45 0.03 0.76
C PHE A 82 2.57 0.21 -0.49
N SER A 83 2.88 1.25 -1.27
CA SER A 83 2.52 1.31 -2.69
C SER A 83 3.75 0.91 -3.51
N VAL A 84 3.68 -0.29 -4.08
CA VAL A 84 4.76 -0.92 -4.82
C VAL A 84 4.54 -0.72 -6.31
N LEU A 85 5.52 -0.07 -6.92
CA LEU A 85 5.67 0.19 -8.32
C LEU A 85 6.90 -0.59 -8.80
N THR A 86 6.95 -0.97 -10.07
CA THR A 86 8.06 -1.81 -10.58
C THR A 86 9.44 -1.21 -10.32
N PHE A 87 9.57 0.11 -10.32
CA PHE A 87 10.83 0.80 -10.07
C PHE A 87 11.23 0.94 -8.59
N ASN A 88 10.29 0.79 -7.63
CA ASN A 88 10.59 0.90 -6.20
C ASN A 88 10.45 -0.43 -5.46
N VAL A 89 10.27 -1.54 -6.18
CA VAL A 89 10.07 -2.87 -5.58
C VAL A 89 11.25 -3.27 -4.69
N LEU A 90 12.49 -2.99 -5.12
CA LEU A 90 13.69 -3.30 -4.35
C LEU A 90 13.75 -2.49 -3.05
N ASP A 91 13.39 -1.20 -3.11
CA ASP A 91 13.35 -0.33 -1.93
C ASP A 91 12.26 -0.78 -0.94
N CYS A 92 11.07 -1.14 -1.45
CA CYS A 92 10.02 -1.74 -0.64
C CYS A 92 10.47 -3.04 0.02
N MET A 93 11.26 -3.87 -0.68
CA MET A 93 11.80 -5.12 -0.14
C MET A 93 12.81 -4.86 0.99
N GLU A 94 13.76 -3.94 0.81
CA GLU A 94 14.72 -3.61 1.88
C GLU A 94 14.03 -2.99 3.10
N ALA A 95 13.07 -2.08 2.87
CA ALA A 95 12.27 -1.51 3.95
C ALA A 95 11.45 -2.60 4.67
N SER A 96 10.84 -3.52 3.92
CA SER A 96 10.08 -4.66 4.47
C SER A 96 10.94 -5.53 5.39
N ARG A 97 12.15 -5.91 4.97
CA ARG A 97 13.08 -6.69 5.81
C ARG A 97 13.49 -5.92 7.06
N THR A 98 13.76 -4.62 6.91
CA THR A 98 14.15 -3.73 8.02
C THR A 98 13.03 -3.64 9.05
N ILE A 99 11.78 -3.47 8.60
CA ILE A 99 10.59 -3.43 9.46
C ILE A 99 10.38 -4.76 10.18
N GLN A 100 10.41 -5.89 9.48
CA GLN A 100 10.22 -7.22 10.08
C GLN A 100 11.31 -7.52 11.13
N ALA A 101 12.57 -7.14 10.86
CA ALA A 101 13.66 -7.30 11.84
C ALA A 101 13.48 -6.40 13.07
N ALA A 102 12.93 -5.20 12.88
CA ALA A 102 12.70 -4.23 13.94
C ALA A 102 11.45 -4.55 14.80
N SER A 103 10.41 -5.09 14.19
CA SER A 103 9.13 -5.44 14.80
C SER A 103 8.55 -6.69 14.13
N PRO A 104 8.88 -7.90 14.61
CA PRO A 104 8.46 -9.16 13.98
C PRO A 104 6.94 -9.41 13.96
N ASN A 105 6.19 -8.70 14.79
CA ASN A 105 4.72 -8.79 14.85
C ASN A 105 4.04 -7.80 13.89
N THR A 106 4.78 -6.86 13.29
CA THR A 106 4.24 -5.92 12.32
C THR A 106 4.04 -6.63 11.00
N ARG A 107 2.78 -6.70 10.55
CA ARG A 107 2.43 -7.31 9.27
C ARG A 107 2.66 -6.35 8.12
N ILE A 108 2.85 -6.88 6.91
CA ILE A 108 3.17 -6.11 5.71
C ILE A 108 2.13 -6.36 4.62
N CYS A 109 1.56 -5.27 4.12
CA CYS A 109 0.66 -5.26 2.97
C CYS A 109 1.29 -4.51 1.80
N MET A 110 1.34 -5.15 0.62
CA MET A 110 1.82 -4.53 -0.61
C MET A 110 0.66 -4.32 -1.59
N GLY A 111 0.43 -3.07 -2.02
CA GLY A 111 -0.54 -2.76 -3.08
C GLY A 111 0.09 -1.92 -4.19
N GLY A 112 -0.64 -1.66 -5.27
CA GLY A 112 -0.17 -0.84 -6.39
C GLY A 112 0.07 -1.65 -7.66
N PHE A 113 0.74 -1.03 -8.64
CA PHE A 113 0.89 -1.61 -9.97
C PHE A 113 1.67 -2.93 -9.97
N HIS A 114 2.74 -3.04 -9.18
CA HIS A 114 3.57 -4.25 -9.19
C HIS A 114 2.81 -5.50 -8.70
N PRO A 115 2.17 -5.51 -7.50
CA PRO A 115 1.35 -6.65 -7.06
C PRO A 115 0.14 -6.89 -7.94
N THR A 116 -0.37 -5.87 -8.63
CA THR A 116 -1.50 -6.03 -9.55
C THR A 116 -1.11 -6.81 -10.81
N ILE A 117 0.08 -6.54 -11.36
CA ILE A 117 0.57 -7.18 -12.58
C ILE A 117 1.21 -8.54 -12.27
N TYR A 118 1.89 -8.67 -11.13
CA TYR A 118 2.66 -9.84 -10.72
C TYR A 118 2.27 -10.34 -9.31
N PRO A 119 1.01 -10.76 -9.08
CA PRO A 119 0.52 -11.08 -7.74
C PRO A 119 1.25 -12.28 -7.11
N SER A 120 1.41 -13.36 -7.87
CA SER A 120 2.05 -14.59 -7.39
C SER A 120 3.53 -14.38 -7.07
N GLU A 121 4.24 -13.64 -7.92
CA GLU A 121 5.63 -13.27 -7.74
C GLU A 121 5.77 -12.35 -6.53
N THR A 122 4.88 -11.37 -6.38
CA THR A 122 4.93 -10.43 -5.25
C THR A 122 4.74 -11.14 -3.90
N LEU A 123 3.81 -12.10 -3.80
CA LEU A 123 3.66 -12.95 -2.61
C LEU A 123 4.91 -13.79 -2.30
N ASN A 124 5.74 -14.06 -3.31
CA ASN A 124 6.99 -14.81 -3.20
C ASN A 124 8.25 -13.94 -3.05
N LEU A 125 8.12 -12.60 -2.94
CA LEU A 125 9.25 -11.69 -2.70
C LEU A 125 9.72 -11.79 -1.22
N THR A 126 9.83 -10.67 -0.51
CA THR A 126 10.12 -10.65 0.95
C THR A 126 8.94 -11.11 1.80
N GLU A 127 8.15 -12.04 1.25
CA GLU A 127 6.97 -12.67 1.82
C GLU A 127 6.06 -11.67 2.56
N PRO A 128 5.45 -10.71 1.83
CA PRO A 128 4.44 -9.87 2.46
C PRO A 128 3.30 -10.74 3.00
N ASP A 129 2.76 -10.38 4.15
CA ASP A 129 1.61 -11.05 4.73
C ASP A 129 0.39 -10.94 3.80
N TYR A 130 0.24 -9.78 3.14
CA TYR A 130 -0.90 -9.48 2.28
C TYR A 130 -0.47 -8.73 1.01
N ILE A 131 -1.18 -8.98 -0.09
CA ILE A 131 -1.15 -8.14 -1.28
C ILE A 131 -2.55 -7.64 -1.63
N VAL A 132 -2.62 -6.45 -2.22
CA VAL A 132 -3.84 -5.86 -2.77
C VAL A 132 -3.66 -5.70 -4.27
N VAL A 133 -4.56 -6.33 -5.03
CA VAL A 133 -4.57 -6.41 -6.50
C VAL A 133 -5.71 -5.55 -7.04
N GLY A 134 -5.38 -4.66 -7.98
CA GLY A 134 -6.33 -3.71 -8.55
C GLY A 134 -6.48 -2.45 -7.70
N ASP A 135 -7.68 -1.88 -7.70
CA ASP A 135 -8.01 -0.70 -6.90
C ASP A 135 -7.98 -1.04 -5.41
N GLY A 136 -7.26 -0.23 -4.64
CA GLY A 136 -6.85 -0.63 -3.30
C GLY A 136 -7.75 -0.10 -2.18
N GLU A 137 -8.55 0.93 -2.42
CA GLU A 137 -9.28 1.69 -1.41
C GLU A 137 -10.20 0.79 -0.58
N VAL A 138 -11.09 0.07 -1.26
CA VAL A 138 -12.10 -0.77 -0.61
C VAL A 138 -11.48 -2.05 -0.07
N THR A 139 -10.72 -2.77 -0.89
CA THR A 139 -10.04 -4.01 -0.49
C THR A 139 -9.15 -3.82 0.73
N PHE A 140 -8.35 -2.74 0.76
CA PHE A 140 -7.48 -2.46 1.90
C PHE A 140 -8.27 -2.14 3.17
N SER A 141 -9.38 -1.39 3.05
CA SER A 141 -10.19 -1.04 4.21
C SER A 141 -10.93 -2.24 4.78
N GLU A 142 -11.42 -3.15 3.93
CA GLU A 142 -11.96 -4.44 4.34
C GLU A 142 -10.90 -5.29 5.06
N LEU A 143 -9.69 -5.37 4.50
CA LEU A 143 -8.56 -6.06 5.15
C LEU A 143 -8.31 -5.48 6.55
N VAL A 144 -8.14 -4.16 6.68
CA VAL A 144 -7.89 -3.52 7.97
C VAL A 144 -9.01 -3.81 8.98
N ASN A 145 -10.27 -3.80 8.54
CA ASN A 145 -11.41 -4.13 9.40
C ASN A 145 -11.37 -5.59 9.89
N GLU A 146 -11.03 -6.55 9.03
CA GLU A 146 -10.89 -7.95 9.43
C GLU A 146 -9.68 -8.17 10.36
N LEU A 147 -8.55 -7.51 10.09
CA LEU A 147 -7.37 -7.59 10.98
C LEU A 147 -7.62 -6.92 12.34
N ALA A 148 -8.44 -5.88 12.39
CA ALA A 148 -8.88 -5.26 13.64
C ALA A 148 -9.79 -6.19 14.45
N LYS A 149 -10.69 -6.93 13.79
CA LYS A 149 -11.53 -7.97 14.42
C LYS A 149 -10.67 -9.09 15.01
N GLU A 150 -9.68 -9.55 14.25
CA GLU A 150 -8.71 -10.55 14.70
C GLU A 150 -7.95 -10.08 15.94
N LYS A 151 -7.37 -8.87 15.92
CA LYS A 151 -6.69 -8.28 17.09
C LYS A 151 -7.63 -8.15 18.30
N GLY A 152 -8.90 -7.88 18.05
CA GLY A 152 -9.96 -7.80 19.06
C GLY A 152 -10.43 -9.16 19.59
N GLY A 153 -9.95 -10.28 19.04
CA GLY A 153 -10.38 -11.63 19.43
C GLY A 153 -11.78 -12.00 18.95
N THR A 154 -12.25 -11.38 17.86
CA THR A 154 -13.54 -11.68 17.23
C THR A 154 -13.35 -12.37 15.88
N ASP A 155 -14.38 -13.08 15.41
CA ASP A 155 -14.35 -13.78 14.14
C ASP A 155 -14.01 -12.83 12.99
N TYR A 156 -13.03 -13.24 12.18
CA TYR A 156 -12.56 -12.52 11.00
C TYR A 156 -12.48 -13.47 9.81
N SER A 157 -12.59 -12.94 8.60
CA SER A 157 -12.51 -13.73 7.37
C SER A 157 -11.88 -12.97 6.22
N LEU A 158 -10.77 -13.48 5.72
CA LEU A 158 -10.07 -12.93 4.57
C LEU A 158 -10.66 -13.40 3.23
N GLY A 159 -11.36 -14.55 3.21
CA GLY A 159 -11.80 -15.21 1.97
C GLY A 159 -12.87 -14.48 1.16
N ASN A 160 -13.53 -13.48 1.76
CA ASN A 160 -14.59 -12.70 1.12
C ASN A 160 -14.13 -11.30 0.68
N ILE A 161 -12.83 -11.01 0.78
CA ILE A 161 -12.27 -9.71 0.41
C ILE A 161 -11.79 -9.78 -1.05
N ASP A 162 -12.60 -9.30 -1.99
CA ASP A 162 -12.21 -9.27 -3.39
C ASP A 162 -10.96 -8.39 -3.60
N GLY A 163 -10.03 -8.86 -4.44
CA GLY A 163 -8.74 -8.22 -4.71
C GLY A 163 -7.64 -8.48 -3.67
N LEU A 164 -7.90 -9.28 -2.63
CA LEU A 164 -6.90 -9.64 -1.62
C LEU A 164 -6.12 -10.91 -2.01
N GLY A 165 -4.81 -10.91 -1.77
CA GLY A 165 -3.98 -12.11 -1.79
C GLY A 165 -3.14 -12.25 -0.52
N TRP A 166 -2.84 -13.48 -0.11
CA TRP A 166 -2.02 -13.81 1.06
C TRP A 166 -1.47 -15.25 0.94
N LYS A 167 -0.64 -15.67 1.90
CA LYS A 167 -0.22 -17.07 2.04
C LYS A 167 -1.00 -17.76 3.14
N ASP A 168 -1.56 -18.94 2.86
CA ASP A 168 -2.19 -19.75 3.91
C ASP A 168 -1.16 -20.35 4.87
N SER A 169 -1.62 -21.05 5.91
CA SER A 169 -0.76 -21.69 6.91
C SER A 169 0.16 -22.79 6.34
N ASN A 170 -0.10 -23.27 5.13
CA ASN A 170 0.75 -24.24 4.43
C ASN A 170 1.74 -23.55 3.46
N GLY A 171 1.77 -22.21 3.44
CA GLY A 171 2.60 -21.41 2.53
C GLY A 171 2.07 -21.35 1.11
N LYS A 172 0.82 -21.77 0.85
CA LYS A 172 0.22 -21.69 -0.48
C LYS A 172 -0.32 -20.29 -0.72
N ASN A 173 0.04 -19.71 -1.87
CA ASN A 173 -0.54 -18.45 -2.32
C ASN A 173 -2.05 -18.60 -2.55
N ILE A 174 -2.83 -17.78 -1.86
CA ILE A 174 -4.26 -17.60 -2.04
C ILE A 174 -4.49 -16.23 -2.67
N LEU A 175 -5.31 -16.20 -3.71
CA LEU A 175 -5.78 -14.97 -4.34
C LEU A 175 -7.30 -15.08 -4.43
N ASN A 176 -8.00 -14.12 -3.83
CA ASN A 176 -9.45 -14.03 -3.92
C ASN A 176 -9.88 -13.58 -5.32
N ASN A 177 -11.19 -13.55 -5.55
CA ASN A 177 -11.75 -13.05 -6.79
C ASN A 177 -11.24 -11.63 -7.08
N PRO A 178 -11.01 -11.29 -8.35
CA PRO A 178 -10.67 -9.93 -8.73
C PRO A 178 -11.80 -8.98 -8.34
N ARG A 179 -11.45 -7.83 -7.76
CA ARG A 179 -12.42 -6.76 -7.48
C ARG A 179 -12.77 -6.04 -8.78
N ALA A 180 -14.06 -5.78 -8.97
CA ALA A 180 -14.51 -4.91 -10.05
C ALA A 180 -13.96 -3.49 -9.86
N MET A 181 -13.62 -2.81 -10.95
CA MET A 181 -13.17 -1.42 -10.88
C MET A 181 -14.21 -0.56 -10.17
N VAL A 182 -13.73 0.32 -9.30
CA VAL A 182 -14.59 1.22 -8.54
C VAL A 182 -15.33 2.13 -9.53
N SER A 183 -16.67 2.18 -9.42
CA SER A 183 -17.47 3.06 -10.27
C SER A 183 -17.13 4.54 -10.01
N ARG A 184 -17.40 5.42 -10.99
CA ARG A 184 -17.14 6.85 -10.81
C ARG A 184 -17.97 7.43 -9.68
N GLU A 185 -19.22 6.98 -9.53
CA GLU A 185 -20.12 7.37 -8.45
C GLU A 185 -19.57 6.97 -7.08
N GLU A 186 -19.08 5.74 -6.97
CA GLU A 186 -18.48 5.22 -5.74
C GLU A 186 -17.19 5.98 -5.41
N TYR A 187 -16.32 6.23 -6.39
CA TYR A 187 -15.11 7.02 -6.17
C TYR A 187 -15.42 8.47 -5.75
N ASN A 188 -16.45 9.10 -6.33
CA ASN A 188 -16.87 10.44 -5.93
C ASN A 188 -17.39 10.50 -4.49
N SER A 189 -17.80 9.36 -3.93
CA SER A 189 -18.15 9.26 -2.51
C SER A 189 -16.91 9.21 -1.60
N PHE A 190 -15.72 8.95 -2.15
CA PHE A 190 -14.49 8.94 -1.37
C PHE A 190 -14.20 10.39 -0.99
N GLY A 191 -13.99 10.68 0.30
CA GLY A 191 -13.72 12.03 0.82
C GLY A 191 -12.37 12.62 0.40
N LEU A 192 -12.02 12.54 -0.89
CA LEU A 192 -10.75 12.97 -1.44
C LEU A 192 -10.72 14.50 -1.60
N PRO A 193 -9.57 15.15 -1.37
CA PRO A 193 -9.40 16.56 -1.67
C PRO A 193 -9.74 16.87 -3.14
N GLU A 194 -10.43 17.98 -3.42
CA GLU A 194 -10.94 18.32 -4.76
C GLU A 194 -9.87 18.26 -5.88
N GLY A 195 -8.62 18.61 -5.55
CA GLY A 195 -7.49 18.53 -6.49
C GLY A 195 -7.15 17.10 -6.93
N LEU A 196 -7.30 16.12 -6.04
CA LEU A 196 -7.09 14.70 -6.35
C LEU A 196 -8.23 14.15 -7.23
N ARG A 197 -9.46 14.63 -7.02
CA ARG A 197 -10.63 14.27 -7.85
C ARG A 197 -10.42 14.64 -9.31
N LYS A 198 -9.92 15.85 -9.61
CA LYS A 198 -9.66 16.30 -10.99
C LYS A 198 -8.61 15.44 -11.70
N THR A 199 -7.52 15.09 -11.01
CA THR A 199 -6.47 14.21 -11.58
C THR A 199 -7.01 12.81 -11.86
N TYR A 200 -7.88 12.28 -10.99
CA TYR A 200 -8.47 10.96 -11.20
C TYR A 200 -9.55 10.93 -12.29
N ASP A 201 -10.40 11.95 -12.38
CA ASP A 201 -11.35 12.11 -13.49
C ASP A 201 -10.61 12.06 -14.84
N TRP A 202 -9.43 12.66 -14.92
CA TRP A 202 -8.56 12.59 -16.08
C TRP A 202 -8.03 11.15 -16.31
N TYR A 203 -7.56 10.46 -15.27
CA TYR A 203 -7.08 9.07 -15.37
C TYR A 203 -8.17 8.12 -15.88
N LEU A 204 -9.38 8.16 -15.32
CA LEU A 204 -10.51 7.33 -15.77
C LEU A 204 -10.85 7.61 -17.25
N SER A 205 -10.85 8.89 -17.62
CA SER A 205 -11.22 9.32 -18.98
C SER A 205 -10.20 8.89 -20.04
N ASN A 206 -8.91 8.88 -19.70
CA ASN A 206 -7.82 8.74 -20.68
C ASN A 206 -7.08 7.41 -20.60
N VAL A 207 -7.05 6.76 -19.44
CA VAL A 207 -6.24 5.55 -19.21
C VAL A 207 -7.11 4.31 -19.01
N ALA A 208 -8.11 4.35 -18.11
CA ALA A 208 -8.95 3.19 -17.83
C ALA A 208 -9.79 2.76 -19.05
N ASN A 209 -10.34 3.73 -19.80
CA ASN A 209 -11.07 3.46 -21.04
C ASN A 209 -10.19 2.94 -22.19
N ALA A 210 -8.87 3.13 -22.11
CA ALA A 210 -7.93 2.63 -23.11
C ALA A 210 -7.54 1.16 -22.89
N ALA A 211 -7.62 0.66 -21.65
CA ALA A 211 -7.30 -0.72 -21.28
C ALA A 211 -8.44 -1.73 -21.57
N GLY A 212 -9.60 -1.26 -22.06
CA GLY A 212 -10.75 -2.07 -22.45
C GLY A 212 -10.91 -2.29 -23.96
N LYS A 213 -9.84 -2.11 -24.76
CA LYS A 213 -9.79 -2.45 -26.19
C LYS A 213 -8.71 -3.48 -26.49
#